data_AF-A0A1Z8NCS1-F1
#
_entry.id   AF-A0A1Z8NCS1-F1
#
_cell.length_a   1.000
_cell.length_b   1.000
_cell.length_c   1.000
_cell.angle_alpha   90.00
_cell.angle_beta   90.00
_cell.angle_gamma   90.00
#
_symmetry.space_group_name_H-M   'P 1'
#
loop_
_entity.id
_entity.type
_entity.pdbx_description
1 polymer ?
#
loop_
_entity_poly.entity_id
_entity_poly.type
_entity_poly.pdbx_seq_one_letter_code
_entity_poly.pdbx_strand_id
1 'polypeptide(L)'
;MMINKIAQPLIGILFLIGMVLKFMHLPGAGITIFVSLSCAALMLLLTLMQVKGTSLLSQLYKLSIVSGATYVAAVMFKVMHWPGANMMLVVSMATLGLILVLSALKTSKWYYALLSLLFSVTLIMALCKILYWPRPPYLLYGSYFGFLALLTGVFFYRSQSLSNKDTSLSKHYKVLGGLALLSLTATFKIKYYPELLGIGIHPMRIIETFTFAGIVAVIYKLLNNKPYATALQKDYQFLKTTQGIFLIMLVMMVLVAAN
;
A
#
# COMPACT_ATOMS: atom_id res chain seq x y z
N MET A 1 7.74 -20.54 8.32
CA MET A 1 8.62 -19.44 7.81
C MET A 1 8.87 -19.56 6.30
N MET A 2 9.08 -20.76 5.74
CA MET A 2 9.29 -20.97 4.29
C MET A 2 8.01 -20.85 3.44
N ILE A 3 6.87 -21.34 3.95
CA ILE A 3 5.56 -21.27 3.25
C ILE A 3 5.16 -19.82 2.95
N ASN A 4 5.35 -18.90 3.92
CA ASN A 4 5.04 -17.49 3.71
C ASN A 4 5.92 -16.83 2.64
N LYS A 5 7.16 -17.32 2.43
CA LYS A 5 8.08 -16.77 1.43
C LYS A 5 7.63 -17.03 -0.01
N ILE A 6 6.93 -18.14 -0.23
CA ILE A 6 6.44 -18.56 -1.55
C ILE A 6 4.97 -18.16 -1.74
N ALA A 7 4.15 -18.29 -0.70
CA ALA A 7 2.73 -17.99 -0.76
C ALA A 7 2.45 -16.50 -1.02
N GLN A 8 3.21 -15.58 -0.40
CA GLN A 8 2.99 -14.15 -0.57
C GLN A 8 3.17 -13.66 -2.02
N PRO A 9 4.27 -13.96 -2.73
CA PRO A 9 4.39 -13.56 -4.13
C PRO A 9 3.35 -14.23 -5.03
N LEU A 10 2.98 -15.50 -4.78
CA LEU A 10 1.92 -16.18 -5.54
C LEU A 10 0.56 -15.48 -5.39
N ILE A 11 0.18 -15.13 -4.16
CA ILE A 11 -1.06 -14.37 -3.90
C ILE A 11 -1.01 -13.00 -4.58
N GLY A 12 0.14 -12.33 -4.55
CA GLY A 12 0.36 -11.07 -5.24
C GLY A 12 0.21 -11.17 -6.76
N ILE A 13 0.74 -12.24 -7.38
CA ILE A 13 0.57 -12.50 -8.83
C ILE A 13 -0.90 -12.76 -9.15
N LEU A 14 -1.58 -13.59 -8.36
CA LEU A 14 -3.01 -13.87 -8.55
C LEU A 14 -3.85 -12.59 -8.45
N PHE A 15 -3.54 -11.72 -7.48
CA PHE A 15 -4.18 -10.42 -7.32
C PHE A 15 -3.91 -9.50 -8.53
N LEU A 16 -2.66 -9.43 -9.02
CA LEU A 16 -2.30 -8.66 -10.21
C LEU A 16 -3.07 -9.11 -11.45
N ILE A 17 -3.18 -10.43 -11.67
CA ILE A 17 -3.98 -10.99 -12.77
C ILE A 17 -5.43 -10.51 -12.65
N GLY A 18 -6.03 -10.61 -11.45
CA GLY A 18 -7.38 -10.11 -11.20
C GLY A 18 -7.56 -8.62 -11.49
N MET A 19 -6.58 -7.78 -11.12
CA MET A 19 -6.59 -6.34 -11.39
C MET A 19 -6.48 -6.01 -12.89
N VAL A 20 -5.64 -6.73 -13.63
CA VAL A 20 -5.52 -6.58 -15.09
C VAL A 20 -6.84 -6.98 -15.76
N LEU A 21 -7.42 -8.13 -15.40
CA LEU A 21 -8.73 -8.56 -15.91
C LEU A 21 -9.80 -7.49 -15.65
N LYS A 22 -9.81 -6.91 -14.45
CA LYS A 22 -10.78 -5.86 -14.09
C LYS A 22 -10.66 -4.63 -14.99
N PHE A 23 -9.46 -4.08 -15.17
CA PHE A 23 -9.28 -2.86 -15.95
C PHE A 23 -9.35 -3.09 -17.46
N MET A 24 -9.18 -4.33 -17.92
CA MET A 24 -9.44 -4.73 -19.31
C MET A 24 -10.91 -5.14 -19.56
N HIS A 25 -11.78 -5.06 -18.55
CA HIS A 25 -13.18 -5.51 -18.63
C HIS A 25 -13.33 -6.99 -19.06
N LEU A 26 -12.36 -7.82 -18.72
CA LEU A 26 -12.36 -9.24 -19.05
C LEU A 26 -13.20 -10.05 -18.04
N PRO A 27 -13.85 -11.15 -18.48
CA PRO A 27 -14.63 -12.00 -17.60
C PRO A 27 -13.74 -12.64 -16.52
N GLY A 28 -14.33 -12.93 -15.36
CA GLY A 28 -13.64 -13.61 -14.25
C GLY A 28 -12.89 -12.69 -13.28
N ALA A 29 -12.74 -11.39 -13.57
CA ALA A 29 -12.03 -10.43 -12.72
C ALA A 29 -12.49 -10.46 -11.24
N GLY A 30 -13.81 -10.45 -11.01
CA GLY A 30 -14.37 -10.46 -9.66
C GLY A 30 -14.00 -11.70 -8.85
N ILE A 31 -14.07 -12.89 -9.48
CA ILE A 31 -13.76 -14.17 -8.83
C ILE A 31 -12.27 -14.26 -8.54
N THR A 32 -11.41 -13.90 -9.50
CA THR A 32 -9.94 -13.92 -9.31
C THR A 32 -9.52 -12.98 -8.18
N ILE A 33 -10.08 -11.76 -8.13
CA ILE A 33 -9.83 -10.80 -7.05
C ILE A 33 -10.31 -11.40 -5.71
N PHE A 34 -11.52 -11.96 -5.65
CA PHE A 34 -12.05 -12.56 -4.43
C PHE A 34 -11.18 -13.71 -3.88
N VAL A 35 -10.74 -14.63 -4.73
CA VAL A 35 -9.86 -15.74 -4.33
C VAL A 35 -8.53 -15.20 -3.79
N SER A 36 -7.92 -14.24 -4.50
CA SER A 36 -6.66 -13.64 -4.05
C SER A 36 -6.78 -12.88 -2.72
N LEU A 37 -7.87 -12.13 -2.50
CA LEU A 37 -8.14 -11.44 -1.24
C LEU A 37 -8.45 -12.43 -0.11
N SER A 38 -9.14 -13.53 -0.39
CA SER A 38 -9.39 -14.61 0.58
C SER A 38 -8.08 -15.24 1.06
N CYS A 39 -7.18 -15.57 0.12
CA CYS A 39 -5.85 -16.07 0.46
C CYS A 39 -5.01 -15.03 1.22
N ALA A 40 -5.10 -13.75 0.87
CA ALA A 40 -4.42 -12.67 1.58
C ALA A 40 -4.93 -12.51 3.02
N ALA A 41 -6.25 -12.57 3.23
CA ALA A 41 -6.86 -12.53 4.56
C ALA A 41 -6.42 -13.73 5.42
N LEU A 42 -6.41 -14.93 4.84
CA LEU A 42 -5.93 -16.13 5.53
C LEU A 42 -4.45 -16.00 5.91
N MET A 43 -3.61 -15.47 5.01
CA MET A 43 -2.21 -15.20 5.31
C MET A 43 -2.03 -14.20 6.46
N LEU A 44 -2.84 -13.14 6.51
CA LEU A 44 -2.81 -12.18 7.61
C LEU A 44 -3.20 -12.87 8.93
N LEU A 45 -4.22 -13.73 8.93
CA LEU A 45 -4.60 -14.52 10.10
C LEU A 45 -3.47 -15.47 10.56
N LEU A 46 -2.81 -16.16 9.63
CA LEU A 46 -1.65 -16.98 9.95
C LEU A 46 -0.51 -16.15 10.56
N THR A 47 -0.26 -14.94 10.04
CA THR A 47 0.75 -14.05 10.62
C THR A 47 0.37 -13.57 12.02
N LEU A 48 -0.92 -13.35 12.30
CA LEU A 48 -1.40 -12.96 13.62
C LEU A 48 -1.09 -14.03 14.68
N MET A 49 -1.33 -15.30 14.35
CA MET A 49 -1.04 -16.43 15.26
C MET A 49 0.45 -16.59 15.56
N GLN A 50 1.33 -16.11 14.68
CA GLN A 50 2.78 -16.16 14.87
C GLN A 50 3.30 -15.05 15.80
N VAL A 51 2.52 -14.00 16.07
CA VAL A 51 2.95 -12.90 16.93
C VAL A 51 2.83 -13.29 18.41
N LYS A 52 3.98 -13.59 19.03
CA LYS A 52 4.10 -13.85 20.47
C LYS A 52 4.41 -12.56 21.23
N GLY A 53 3.97 -12.50 22.49
CA GLY A 53 4.21 -11.37 23.40
C GLY A 53 2.98 -10.52 23.71
N THR A 54 3.07 -9.81 24.84
CA THR A 54 2.01 -9.00 25.45
C THR A 54 2.39 -7.52 25.62
N SER A 55 3.60 -7.13 25.24
CA SER A 55 4.02 -5.72 25.24
C SER A 55 3.08 -4.83 24.39
N LEU A 56 2.97 -3.55 24.73
CA LEU A 56 2.19 -2.58 23.96
C LEU A 56 2.57 -2.57 22.47
N LEU A 57 3.87 -2.68 22.16
CA LEU A 57 4.34 -2.74 20.78
C LEU A 57 3.86 -3.98 20.04
N SER A 58 3.87 -5.15 20.70
CA SER A 58 3.33 -6.37 20.13
C SER A 58 1.81 -6.32 19.97
N GLN A 59 1.08 -5.65 20.88
CA GLN A 59 -0.36 -5.46 20.76
C GLN A 59 -0.72 -4.52 19.61
N LEU A 60 -0.02 -3.39 19.44
CA LEU A 60 -0.18 -2.50 18.30
C LEU A 60 0.12 -3.21 16.97
N TYR A 61 1.12 -4.10 16.96
CA TYR A 61 1.40 -4.91 15.78
C TYR A 61 0.26 -5.90 15.48
N LYS A 62 -0.29 -6.59 16.48
CA LYS A 62 -1.48 -7.45 16.30
C LYS A 62 -2.67 -6.64 15.78
N LEU A 63 -2.91 -5.45 16.35
CA LEU A 63 -3.97 -4.55 15.90
C LEU A 63 -3.77 -4.12 14.44
N SER A 64 -2.53 -3.89 13.99
CA SER A 64 -2.23 -3.60 12.58
C SER A 64 -2.56 -4.76 11.65
N ILE A 65 -2.33 -6.00 12.07
CA ILE A 65 -2.66 -7.19 11.28
C ILE A 65 -4.18 -7.39 11.23
N VAL A 66 -4.88 -7.23 12.36
CA VAL A 66 -6.34 -7.36 12.44
C VAL A 66 -7.04 -6.26 11.63
N SER A 67 -6.58 -5.01 11.73
CA SER A 67 -7.11 -3.90 10.92
C SER A 67 -6.83 -4.11 9.42
N GLY A 68 -5.65 -4.63 9.05
CA GLY A 68 -5.36 -5.02 7.67
C GLY A 68 -6.25 -6.17 7.16
N ALA A 69 -6.49 -7.20 7.97
CA ALA A 69 -7.34 -8.33 7.61
C ALA A 69 -8.81 -7.91 7.46
N THR A 70 -9.30 -7.08 8.39
CA THR A 70 -10.65 -6.50 8.31
C THR A 70 -10.81 -5.57 7.11
N TYR A 71 -9.77 -4.81 6.74
CA TYR A 71 -9.77 -4.00 5.52
C TYR A 71 -9.89 -4.85 4.25
N VAL A 72 -9.07 -5.91 4.13
CA VAL A 72 -9.13 -6.86 3.00
C VAL A 72 -10.51 -7.52 2.92
N ALA A 73 -11.04 -7.98 4.06
CA ALA A 73 -12.38 -8.56 4.13
C ALA A 73 -13.48 -7.55 3.73
N ALA A 74 -13.34 -6.28 4.15
CA ALA A 74 -14.30 -5.23 3.79
C ALA A 74 -14.34 -4.98 2.28
N VAL A 75 -13.18 -4.93 1.63
CA VAL A 75 -13.09 -4.81 0.15
C VAL A 75 -13.66 -6.04 -0.53
N MET A 76 -13.38 -7.23 -0.02
CA MET A 76 -13.96 -8.48 -0.52
C MET A 76 -15.49 -8.48 -0.45
N PHE A 77 -16.07 -8.04 0.68
CA PHE A 77 -17.51 -7.88 0.84
C PHE A 77 -18.08 -6.85 -0.12
N LYS A 78 -17.35 -5.76 -0.38
CA LYS A 78 -17.75 -4.75 -1.35
C LYS A 78 -17.81 -5.33 -2.77
N VAL A 79 -16.81 -6.13 -3.17
CA VAL A 79 -16.78 -6.80 -4.48
C VAL A 79 -17.96 -7.76 -4.62
N MET A 80 -18.26 -8.53 -3.58
CA MET A 80 -19.37 -9.49 -3.56
C MET A 80 -20.74 -8.88 -3.25
N HIS A 81 -20.83 -7.56 -3.07
CA HIS A 81 -22.05 -6.85 -2.69
C HIS A 81 -22.70 -7.37 -1.39
N TRP A 82 -21.89 -7.90 -0.48
CA TRP A 82 -22.36 -8.43 0.80
C TRP A 82 -22.63 -7.30 1.80
N PRO A 83 -23.63 -7.48 2.70
CA PRO A 83 -23.97 -6.48 3.71
C PRO A 83 -22.80 -6.27 4.68
N GLY A 84 -22.69 -5.04 5.20
CA GLY A 84 -21.67 -4.69 6.21
C GLY A 84 -20.31 -4.21 5.66
N ALA A 85 -20.08 -4.27 4.35
CA ALA A 85 -18.83 -3.81 3.72
C ALA A 85 -18.42 -2.38 4.13
N ASN A 86 -19.37 -1.45 4.16
CA ASN A 86 -19.11 -0.06 4.53
C ASN A 86 -18.68 0.08 5.99
N MET A 87 -19.35 -0.61 6.92
CA MET A 87 -19.03 -0.55 8.34
C MET A 87 -17.63 -1.11 8.60
N MET A 88 -17.27 -2.22 7.95
CA MET A 88 -15.93 -2.79 8.05
C MET A 88 -14.87 -1.86 7.44
N LEU A 89 -15.15 -1.19 6.32
CA LEU A 89 -14.25 -0.17 5.75
C LEU A 89 -14.03 1.00 6.71
N VAL A 90 -15.09 1.46 7.37
CA VAL A 90 -14.97 2.56 8.36
C VAL A 90 -14.04 2.18 9.49
N VAL A 91 -14.30 1.04 10.14
CA VAL A 91 -13.49 0.58 11.29
C VAL A 91 -12.04 0.32 10.88
N SER A 92 -11.83 -0.38 9.76
CA SER A 92 -10.49 -0.78 9.33
C SER A 92 -9.65 0.41 8.83
N MET A 93 -10.20 1.31 8.02
CA MET A 93 -9.45 2.47 7.53
C MET A 93 -9.19 3.50 8.64
N ALA A 94 -10.13 3.71 9.58
CA ALA A 94 -9.91 4.58 10.72
C ALA A 94 -8.80 4.05 11.64
N THR A 95 -8.82 2.75 11.95
CA THR A 95 -7.78 2.12 12.77
C THR A 95 -6.41 2.10 12.08
N LEU A 96 -6.34 1.80 10.77
CA LEU A 96 -5.10 1.90 9.98
C LEU A 96 -4.57 3.34 9.94
N GLY A 97 -5.43 4.33 9.74
CA GLY A 97 -5.08 5.74 9.80
C GLY A 97 -4.46 6.13 11.14
N LEU A 98 -5.07 5.71 12.25
CA LEU A 98 -4.56 5.97 13.60
C LEU A 98 -3.21 5.29 13.85
N ILE A 99 -3.04 4.04 13.41
CA ILE A 99 -1.76 3.32 13.53
C ILE A 99 -0.63 4.06 12.79
N LEU A 100 -0.92 4.64 11.62
CA LEU A 100 0.05 5.44 10.88
C LEU A 100 0.42 6.74 11.60
N VAL A 101 -0.53 7.38 12.29
CA VAL A 101 -0.25 8.53 13.17
C VAL A 101 0.66 8.12 14.31
N LEU A 102 0.36 7.00 15.00
CA LEU A 102 1.22 6.49 16.08
C LEU A 102 2.63 6.14 15.57
N SER A 103 2.72 5.58 14.37
CA SER A 103 4.01 5.30 13.72
C SER A 103 4.78 6.60 13.42
N ALA A 104 4.09 7.67 13.00
CA ALA A 104 4.70 8.98 12.79
C ALA A 104 5.26 9.55 14.09
N LEU A 105 4.49 9.52 15.17
CA LEU A 105 4.89 10.05 16.49
C LEU A 105 6.10 9.31 17.08
N LYS A 106 6.21 8.00 16.84
CA LYS A 106 7.36 7.20 17.29
C LYS A 106 8.63 7.49 16.48
N THR A 107 8.50 8.06 15.28
CA THR A 107 9.60 8.20 14.35
C THR A 107 10.35 9.51 14.56
N SER A 108 11.64 9.43 14.90
CA SER A 108 12.49 10.61 15.14
C SER A 108 12.85 11.41 13.89
N LYS A 109 12.77 10.83 12.68
CA LYS A 109 13.09 11.53 11.43
C LYS A 109 11.82 12.17 10.86
N TRP A 110 11.85 13.50 10.76
CA TRP A 110 10.69 14.30 10.32
C TRP A 110 10.10 13.84 8.99
N TYR A 111 10.94 13.48 8.00
CA TYR A 111 10.47 13.09 6.67
C TYR A 111 9.77 11.72 6.65
N TYR A 112 10.21 10.76 7.47
CA TYR A 112 9.51 9.47 7.62
C TYR A 112 8.19 9.62 8.37
N ALA A 113 8.18 10.46 9.41
CA ALA A 113 6.98 10.79 10.16
C ALA A 113 5.95 11.51 9.27
N LEU A 114 6.37 12.53 8.52
CA LEU A 114 5.53 13.28 7.60
C LEU A 114 4.92 12.39 6.53
N LEU A 115 5.70 11.43 5.98
CA LEU A 115 5.18 10.49 5.00
C LEU A 115 4.03 9.63 5.56
N SER A 116 4.19 9.12 6.78
CA SER A 116 3.17 8.29 7.44
C SER A 116 1.93 9.11 7.78
N LEU A 117 2.12 10.37 8.18
CA LEU A 117 1.05 11.31 8.49
C LEU A 117 0.28 11.70 7.23
N LEU A 118 0.96 12.05 6.13
CA LEU A 118 0.33 12.36 4.86
C LEU A 118 -0.55 11.20 4.39
N PHE A 119 -0.04 9.96 4.46
CA PHE A 119 -0.85 8.81 4.06
C PHE A 119 -2.02 8.55 5.04
N SER A 120 -1.86 8.80 6.34
CA SER A 120 -2.98 8.75 7.29
C SER A 120 -4.10 9.72 6.89
N VAL A 121 -3.75 10.96 6.54
CA VAL A 121 -4.71 11.95 6.03
C VAL A 121 -5.38 11.46 4.74
N THR A 122 -4.64 10.82 3.83
CA THR A 122 -5.23 10.24 2.61
C THR A 122 -6.26 9.16 2.93
N LEU A 123 -6.00 8.28 3.91
CA LEU A 123 -6.94 7.22 4.30
C LEU A 123 -8.21 7.80 4.92
N ILE A 124 -8.08 8.79 5.81
CA ILE A 124 -9.23 9.44 6.44
C ILE A 124 -10.08 10.15 5.37
N MET A 125 -9.44 10.88 4.46
CA MET A 125 -10.16 11.56 3.38
C MET A 125 -10.78 10.57 2.37
N ALA A 126 -10.13 9.44 2.11
CA ALA A 126 -10.68 8.39 1.25
C ALA A 126 -11.92 7.76 1.90
N LEU A 127 -11.90 7.56 3.22
CA LEU A 127 -13.05 7.11 4.00
C LEU A 127 -14.21 8.11 3.95
N CYS A 128 -13.93 9.41 4.14
CA CYS A 128 -14.96 10.46 3.99
C CYS A 128 -15.60 10.42 2.60
N LYS A 129 -14.80 10.20 1.54
CA LYS A 129 -15.32 10.05 0.18
C LYS A 129 -16.21 8.81 0.02
N ILE A 130 -15.82 7.67 0.60
CA ILE A 130 -16.61 6.43 0.57
C ILE A 130 -17.95 6.59 1.31
N LEU A 131 -17.97 7.40 2.37
CA LEU A 131 -19.18 7.73 3.14
C LEU A 131 -20.02 8.87 2.52
N TYR A 132 -19.72 9.29 1.30
CA TYR A 132 -20.41 10.38 0.60
C TYR A 132 -20.38 11.72 1.37
N TRP A 133 -19.35 11.96 2.19
CA TRP A 133 -19.22 13.21 2.90
C TRP A 133 -19.03 14.37 1.89
N PRO A 134 -19.77 15.50 2.02
CA PRO A 134 -19.79 16.60 1.05
C PRO A 134 -18.47 17.42 0.92
N ARG A 135 -17.36 16.98 1.52
CA ARG A 135 -16.11 17.75 1.48
C ARG A 135 -15.46 17.64 0.10
N PRO A 136 -14.93 18.76 -0.43
CA PRO A 136 -14.33 18.76 -1.75
C PRO A 136 -13.08 17.86 -1.76
N PRO A 137 -12.84 17.11 -2.84
CA PRO A 137 -11.80 16.07 -2.86
C PRO A 137 -10.37 16.63 -2.99
N TYR A 138 -10.18 17.95 -2.89
CA TYR A 138 -8.86 18.59 -3.01
C TYR A 138 -7.88 18.13 -1.95
N LEU A 139 -8.32 17.99 -0.68
CA LEU A 139 -7.43 17.54 0.39
C LEU A 139 -7.01 16.07 0.22
N LEU A 140 -7.90 15.23 -0.32
CA LEU A 140 -7.60 13.84 -0.66
C LEU A 140 -6.50 13.78 -1.72
N TYR A 141 -6.69 14.48 -2.84
CA TYR A 141 -5.70 14.47 -3.91
C TYR A 141 -4.40 15.15 -3.49
N GLY A 142 -4.47 16.30 -2.81
CA GLY A 142 -3.31 17.04 -2.32
C GLY A 142 -2.45 16.22 -1.36
N SER A 143 -3.05 15.58 -0.35
CA SER A 143 -2.31 14.71 0.57
C SER A 143 -1.72 13.48 -0.13
N TYR A 144 -2.41 12.94 -1.13
CA TYR A 144 -1.95 11.78 -1.90
C TYR A 144 -0.78 12.11 -2.83
N PHE A 145 -0.88 13.21 -3.57
CA PHE A 145 0.21 13.72 -4.40
C PHE A 145 1.40 14.16 -3.55
N GLY A 146 1.16 14.83 -2.43
CA GLY A 146 2.20 15.19 -1.47
C GLY A 146 2.93 13.97 -0.93
N PHE A 147 2.20 12.90 -0.60
CA PHE A 147 2.78 11.63 -0.18
C PHE A 147 3.70 11.03 -1.28
N LEU A 148 3.21 10.90 -2.52
CA LEU A 148 4.00 10.30 -3.61
C LEU A 148 5.22 11.15 -3.99
N ALA A 149 5.08 12.48 -4.02
CA ALA A 149 6.18 13.39 -4.30
C ALA A 149 7.26 13.32 -3.21
N LEU A 150 6.85 13.36 -1.93
CA LEU A 150 7.78 13.25 -0.81
C LEU A 150 8.45 11.87 -0.78
N LEU A 151 7.70 10.80 -1.01
CA LEU A 151 8.23 9.43 -1.08
C LEU A 151 9.32 9.32 -2.14
N THR A 152 9.06 9.85 -3.34
CA THR A 152 10.01 9.86 -4.45
C THR A 152 11.29 10.59 -4.05
N GLY A 153 11.18 11.78 -3.47
CA GLY A 153 12.31 12.56 -2.96
C GLY A 153 13.11 11.82 -1.88
N VAL A 154 12.42 11.19 -0.92
CA VAL A 154 13.06 10.41 0.17
C VAL A 154 13.82 9.21 -0.39
N PHE A 155 13.26 8.49 -1.36
CA PHE A 155 13.93 7.35 -1.97
C PHE A 155 15.20 7.74 -2.72
N PHE A 156 15.17 8.81 -3.52
CA PHE A 156 16.36 9.29 -4.21
C PHE A 156 17.41 9.84 -3.24
N TYR A 157 17.01 10.67 -2.27
CA TYR A 157 17.90 11.18 -1.24
C TYR A 157 18.59 10.05 -0.47
N ARG A 158 17.81 9.03 -0.05
CA ARG A 158 18.39 7.89 0.67
C ARG A 158 19.26 7.01 -0.19
N SER A 159 18.92 6.83 -1.45
CA SER A 159 19.80 6.13 -2.38
C SER A 159 21.19 6.76 -2.44
N GLN A 160 21.26 8.08 -2.57
CA GLN A 160 22.53 8.80 -2.65
C GLN A 160 23.32 8.70 -1.33
N SER A 161 22.64 8.90 -0.20
CA SER A 161 23.25 8.80 1.14
C SER A 161 23.84 7.41 1.44
N LEU A 162 23.25 6.34 0.88
CA LEU A 162 23.68 4.96 1.10
C LEU A 162 24.71 4.47 0.09
N SER A 163 24.99 5.24 -0.97
CA SER A 163 25.89 4.81 -2.07
C SER A 163 27.26 4.35 -1.58
N ASN A 164 27.79 4.99 -0.53
CA ASN A 164 29.11 4.67 0.02
C ASN A 164 29.07 3.61 1.13
N LYS A 165 27.89 3.32 1.71
CA LYS A 165 27.75 2.41 2.88
C LYS A 165 27.28 1.01 2.49
N ASP A 166 26.27 0.92 1.62
CA ASP A 166 25.74 -0.34 1.11
C ASP A 166 25.25 -0.12 -0.32
N THR A 167 26.09 -0.51 -1.28
CA THR A 167 25.85 -0.35 -2.72
C THR A 167 24.62 -1.14 -3.18
N SER A 168 24.32 -2.28 -2.54
CA SER A 168 23.12 -3.08 -2.86
C SER A 168 21.87 -2.36 -2.39
N LEU A 169 21.84 -1.88 -1.14
CA LEU A 169 20.69 -1.16 -0.60
C LEU A 169 20.42 0.13 -1.38
N SER A 170 21.47 0.89 -1.70
CA SER A 170 21.39 2.10 -2.53
C SER A 170 20.72 1.84 -3.88
N LYS A 171 21.09 0.76 -4.58
CA LYS A 171 20.47 0.37 -5.86
C LYS A 171 18.96 0.11 -5.73
N HIS A 172 18.54 -0.60 -4.69
CA HIS A 172 17.11 -0.86 -4.47
C HIS A 172 16.34 0.43 -4.19
N TYR A 173 16.92 1.37 -3.42
CA TYR A 173 16.32 2.70 -3.24
C TYR A 173 16.22 3.51 -4.54
N LYS A 174 17.17 3.38 -5.49
CA LYS A 174 17.04 4.00 -6.83
C LYS A 174 15.84 3.44 -7.58
N VAL A 175 15.71 2.11 -7.60
CA VAL A 175 14.59 1.42 -8.26
C VAL A 175 13.26 1.83 -7.64
N LEU A 176 13.18 1.87 -6.31
CA LEU A 176 12.00 2.34 -5.59
C LEU A 176 11.66 3.80 -5.91
N GLY A 177 12.67 4.68 -5.98
CA GLY A 177 12.49 6.07 -6.40
C GLY A 177 11.95 6.20 -7.83
N GLY A 178 12.48 5.42 -8.77
CA GLY A 178 12.00 5.37 -10.15
C GLY A 178 10.55 4.89 -10.26
N LEU A 179 10.19 3.81 -9.54
CA LEU A 179 8.81 3.31 -9.51
C LEU A 179 7.83 4.29 -8.87
N ALA A 180 8.24 4.98 -7.78
CA ALA A 180 7.43 6.00 -7.12
C ALA A 180 7.25 7.26 -8.00
N LEU A 181 8.26 7.62 -8.78
CA LEU A 181 8.16 8.70 -9.76
C LEU A 181 7.19 8.31 -10.89
N LEU A 182 7.31 7.09 -11.41
CA LEU A 182 6.40 6.61 -12.45
C LEU A 182 4.95 6.58 -11.96
N SER A 183 4.72 6.14 -10.72
CA SER A 183 3.38 6.18 -10.13
C SER A 183 2.85 7.60 -9.94
N LEU A 184 3.68 8.54 -9.48
CA LEU A 184 3.33 9.95 -9.38
C LEU A 184 2.88 10.52 -10.72
N THR A 185 3.64 10.28 -11.79
CA THR A 185 3.30 10.76 -13.15
C THR A 185 2.02 10.11 -13.68
N ALA A 186 1.82 8.81 -13.44
CA ALA A 186 0.62 8.10 -13.84
C ALA A 186 -0.62 8.66 -13.13
N THR A 187 -0.57 8.84 -11.81
CA THR A 187 -1.65 9.43 -11.04
C THR A 187 -1.94 10.87 -11.49
N PHE A 188 -0.91 11.68 -11.72
CA PHE A 188 -1.06 13.07 -12.14
C PHE A 188 -1.84 13.16 -13.45
N LYS A 189 -1.46 12.32 -14.42
CA LYS A 189 -2.19 12.20 -15.68
C LYS A 189 -3.64 11.78 -15.44
N ILE A 190 -3.88 10.66 -14.75
CA ILE A 190 -5.24 10.12 -14.55
C ILE A 190 -6.18 11.17 -13.92
N LYS A 191 -5.65 12.02 -13.03
CA LYS A 191 -6.47 12.90 -12.20
C LYS A 191 -6.66 14.30 -12.74
N TYR A 192 -5.63 14.91 -13.31
CA TYR A 192 -5.67 16.31 -13.75
C TYR A 192 -5.72 16.46 -15.26
N TYR A 193 -5.08 15.55 -16.01
CA TYR A 193 -4.99 15.66 -17.47
C TYR A 193 -5.25 14.29 -18.14
N PRO A 194 -6.49 13.76 -18.07
CA PRO A 194 -6.81 12.43 -18.59
C PRO A 194 -6.57 12.30 -20.10
N GLU A 195 -6.71 13.40 -20.85
CA GLU A 195 -6.49 13.45 -22.30
C GLU A 195 -5.01 13.61 -22.70
N LEU A 196 -4.12 13.92 -21.74
CA LEU A 196 -2.70 14.11 -22.00
C LEU A 196 -2.08 12.81 -22.55
N LEU A 197 -1.28 12.91 -23.60
CA LEU A 197 -0.61 11.78 -24.28
C LEU A 197 -1.54 10.84 -25.07
N GLY A 198 -2.85 11.09 -25.18
CA GLY A 198 -3.77 10.27 -25.98
C GLY A 198 -3.98 8.82 -25.50
N ILE A 199 -3.36 8.41 -24.39
CA ILE A 199 -3.54 7.08 -23.77
C ILE A 199 -4.75 7.15 -22.81
N GLY A 200 -5.70 6.23 -22.94
CA GLY A 200 -6.91 6.16 -22.09
C GLY A 200 -6.64 5.95 -20.58
N ILE A 201 -7.69 6.05 -19.77
CA ILE A 201 -7.59 5.96 -18.30
C ILE A 201 -7.23 4.54 -17.84
N HIS A 202 -7.85 3.51 -18.42
CA HIS A 202 -7.64 2.11 -18.05
C HIS A 202 -6.18 1.61 -18.20
N PRO A 203 -5.48 1.83 -19.33
CA PRO A 203 -4.08 1.44 -19.43
C PRO A 203 -3.18 2.17 -18.42
N MET A 204 -3.47 3.44 -18.08
CA MET A 204 -2.74 4.13 -17.02
C MET A 204 -3.01 3.52 -15.63
N ARG A 205 -4.23 3.02 -15.37
CA ARG A 205 -4.55 2.28 -14.13
C ARG A 205 -3.81 0.95 -14.04
N ILE A 206 -3.64 0.26 -15.17
CA ILE A 206 -2.82 -0.96 -15.24
C ILE A 206 -1.37 -0.63 -14.91
N ILE A 207 -0.79 0.42 -15.51
CA ILE A 207 0.56 0.89 -15.19
C ILE A 207 0.69 1.21 -13.69
N GLU A 208 -0.26 1.96 -13.14
CA GLU A 208 -0.29 2.31 -11.71
C GLU A 208 -0.34 1.05 -10.83
N THR A 209 -1.13 0.04 -11.20
CA THR A 209 -1.19 -1.26 -10.50
C THR A 209 0.17 -1.97 -10.52
N PHE A 210 0.82 -2.04 -11.68
CA PHE A 210 2.14 -2.65 -11.81
C PHE A 210 3.21 -1.89 -11.02
N THR A 211 3.14 -0.55 -10.96
CA THR A 211 4.08 0.22 -10.13
C THR A 211 3.93 -0.05 -8.64
N PHE A 212 2.69 -0.10 -8.13
CA PHE A 212 2.46 -0.38 -6.71
C PHE A 212 2.91 -1.80 -6.36
N ALA A 213 2.58 -2.77 -7.21
CA ALA A 213 3.02 -4.14 -7.02
C ALA A 213 4.54 -4.28 -7.12
N GLY A 214 5.18 -3.57 -8.05
CA GLY A 214 6.63 -3.49 -8.17
C GLY A 214 7.29 -2.94 -6.90
N ILE A 215 6.75 -1.86 -6.32
CA ILE A 215 7.24 -1.30 -5.06
C ILE A 215 7.11 -2.33 -3.93
N VAL A 216 5.94 -2.97 -3.80
CA VAL A 216 5.72 -4.02 -2.79
C VAL A 216 6.69 -5.18 -2.98
N ALA A 217 6.93 -5.65 -4.21
CA ALA A 217 7.80 -6.77 -4.50
C ALA A 217 9.28 -6.45 -4.25
N VAL A 218 9.75 -5.25 -4.61
CA VAL A 218 11.12 -4.81 -4.34
C VAL A 218 11.38 -4.70 -2.84
N ILE A 219 10.45 -4.08 -2.10
CA ILE A 219 10.56 -4.01 -0.64
C ILE A 219 10.50 -5.42 -0.02
N TYR A 220 9.60 -6.27 -0.48
CA TYR A 220 9.47 -7.64 0.00
C TYR A 220 10.78 -8.44 -0.12
N LYS A 221 11.40 -8.41 -1.31
CA LYS A 221 12.69 -9.06 -1.57
C LYS A 221 13.77 -8.52 -0.64
N LEU A 222 13.74 -7.22 -0.37
CA LEU A 222 14.70 -6.54 0.48
C LEU A 222 14.56 -6.94 1.95
N LEU A 223 13.33 -6.97 2.48
CA LEU A 223 13.07 -7.34 3.87
C LEU A 223 13.41 -8.82 4.18
N ASN A 224 13.35 -9.70 3.18
CA ASN A 224 13.59 -11.14 3.35
C ASN A 224 15.04 -11.60 3.18
N ASN A 225 15.89 -10.81 2.51
CA ASN A 225 17.21 -11.26 2.07
C ASN A 225 18.36 -10.92 3.04
N LYS A 226 18.20 -9.98 3.98
CA LYS A 226 19.26 -9.62 4.93
C LYS A 226 18.72 -9.26 6.32
N PRO A 227 19.24 -9.83 7.42
CA PRO A 227 19.13 -9.19 8.72
C PRO A 227 19.98 -7.91 8.69
N TYR A 228 19.34 -6.76 8.81
CA TYR A 228 20.01 -5.47 8.73
C TYR A 228 20.75 -5.14 10.03
N ALA A 229 21.94 -4.54 9.91
CA ALA A 229 22.67 -3.99 11.04
C ALA A 229 21.81 -2.95 11.79
N THR A 230 22.08 -2.77 13.08
CA THR A 230 21.37 -1.82 13.97
C THR A 230 21.32 -0.40 13.39
N ALA A 231 22.36 0.03 12.68
CA ALA A 231 22.42 1.33 12.00
C ALA A 231 21.34 1.53 10.92
N LEU A 232 20.82 0.46 10.32
CA LEU A 232 19.82 0.45 9.23
C LEU A 232 18.42 0.06 9.71
N GLN A 233 18.22 -0.16 11.01
CA GLN A 233 16.93 -0.58 11.57
C GLN A 233 15.80 0.40 11.28
N LYS A 234 16.10 1.71 11.24
CA LYS A 234 15.12 2.76 10.94
C LYS A 234 14.65 2.70 9.49
N ASP A 235 15.59 2.47 8.57
CA ASP A 235 15.30 2.35 7.14
C ASP A 235 14.49 1.07 6.88
N TYR A 236 14.76 -0.02 7.61
CA TYR A 236 13.95 -1.24 7.58
C TYR A 236 12.51 -1.00 8.06
N GLN A 237 12.33 -0.32 9.19
CA GLN A 237 11.00 0.01 9.72
C GLN A 237 10.22 0.88 8.72
N PHE A 238 10.88 1.87 8.12
CA PHE A 238 10.31 2.72 7.08
C PHE A 238 9.89 1.93 5.83
N LEU A 239 10.72 1.01 5.35
CA LEU A 239 10.37 0.17 4.20
C LEU A 239 9.19 -0.74 4.53
N LYS A 240 9.13 -1.31 5.75
CA LYS A 240 7.98 -2.11 6.20
C LYS A 240 6.68 -1.31 6.24
N THR A 241 6.71 -0.09 6.76
CA THR A 241 5.51 0.78 6.75
C THR A 241 5.10 1.15 5.33
N THR A 242 6.08 1.48 4.47
CA THR A 242 5.84 1.80 3.06
C THR A 242 5.23 0.62 2.31
N GLN A 243 5.72 -0.60 2.53
CA GLN A 243 5.13 -1.81 1.95
C GLN A 243 3.66 -1.97 2.34
N GLY A 244 3.33 -1.75 3.62
CA GLY A 244 1.95 -1.79 4.11
C GLY A 244 1.05 -0.73 3.45
N ILE A 245 1.57 0.48 3.28
CA ILE A 245 0.88 1.58 2.58
C ILE A 245 0.55 1.19 1.14
N PHE A 246 1.52 0.69 0.37
CA PHE A 246 1.28 0.28 -1.02
C PHE A 246 0.38 -0.94 -1.15
N LEU A 247 0.39 -1.87 -0.17
CA LEU A 247 -0.59 -2.96 -0.12
C LEU A 247 -2.01 -2.44 0.08
N ILE A 248 -2.21 -1.47 0.99
CA ILE A 248 -3.51 -0.80 1.17
C ILE A 248 -3.93 -0.12 -0.13
N MET A 249 -3.03 0.61 -0.79
CA MET A 249 -3.32 1.28 -2.06
C MET A 249 -3.68 0.31 -3.19
N LEU A 250 -2.98 -0.82 -3.30
CA LEU A 250 -3.30 -1.89 -4.26
C LEU A 250 -4.71 -2.44 -4.05
N VAL A 251 -5.05 -2.78 -2.81
CA VAL A 251 -6.38 -3.30 -2.47
C VAL A 251 -7.45 -2.21 -2.66
N MET A 252 -7.13 -0.94 -2.38
CA MET A 252 -8.04 0.19 -2.63
C MET A 252 -8.38 0.36 -4.12
N MET A 253 -7.47 0.01 -5.05
CA MET A 253 -7.77 0.05 -6.49
C MET A 253 -8.91 -0.88 -6.90
N VAL A 254 -9.18 -1.93 -6.12
CA VAL A 254 -10.34 -2.81 -6.32
C VAL A 254 -11.65 -2.03 -6.19
N LEU A 255 -11.68 -0.92 -5.48
CA LEU A 255 -12.86 -0.07 -5.32
C LEU A 255 -13.02 0.99 -6.42
N VAL A 256 -12.01 1.19 -7.27
CA VAL A 256 -12.09 2.16 -8.38
C VAL A 256 -13.07 1.62 -9.41
N ALA A 257 -14.07 2.44 -9.78
CA ALA A 257 -15.02 2.09 -10.82
C ALA A 257 -14.30 1.86 -12.16
N ALA A 258 -14.69 0.79 -12.86
CA ALA A 258 -14.34 0.59 -14.25
C ALA A 258 -15.46 1.24 -15.08
N ASN A 259 -15.49 2.56 -15.09
CA ASN A 259 -16.39 3.35 -15.95
C ASN A 259 -15.58 3.94 -17.09
#